data_AF-J3CIS3-F1
#
_entry.id   AF-J3CIS3-F1
#
_cell.length_a   1.000
_cell.length_b   1.000
_cell.length_c   1.000
_cell.angle_alpha   90.00
_cell.angle_beta   90.00
_cell.angle_gamma   90.00
#
_symmetry.space_group_name_H-M   'P 1'
#
loop_
_entity.id
_entity.type
_entity.pdbx_description
1 polymer ?
#
loop_
_entity_poly.entity_id
_entity_poly.type
_entity_poly.pdbx_seq_one_letter_code
_entity_poly.pdbx_strand_id
1 'polypeptide(L)' 'MLQIVLPIIFIAFGVFLKKTTLRGFQSSKRFSTMFIILGISTLVAKFILMYLKSK' A
#
# COMPACT_ATOMS: atom_id res chain seq x y z
N MET A 1 -11.80 -6.57 -9.78
CA MET A 1 -12.00 -5.78 -8.53
C MET A 1 -10.97 -6.10 -7.44
N LEU A 2 -10.66 -7.38 -7.17
CA LEU A 2 -9.66 -7.82 -6.18
C LEU A 2 -8.27 -7.15 -6.29
N GLN A 3 -7.79 -6.90 -7.50
CA GLN A 3 -6.47 -6.31 -7.75
C GLN A 3 -6.33 -4.82 -7.39
N ILE A 4 -7.42 -4.09 -7.13
CA ILE A 4 -7.36 -2.69 -6.63
C ILE A 4 -7.58 -2.64 -5.11
N VAL A 5 -8.41 -3.55 -4.59
CA VAL A 5 -8.66 -3.68 -3.16
C VAL A 5 -7.37 -4.03 -2.41
N LEU A 6 -6.53 -4.92 -2.96
CA LEU A 6 -5.28 -5.33 -2.34
C LEU A 6 -4.28 -4.17 -2.10
N PRO A 7 -3.91 -3.34 -3.09
CA PRO A 7 -3.02 -2.21 -2.86
C PRO A 7 -3.64 -1.14 -1.94
N ILE A 8 -4.97 -0.95 -1.96
CA ILE A 8 -5.66 -0.07 -1.01
C ILE A 8 -5.49 -0.58 0.44
N ILE A 9 -5.65 -1.89 0.66
CA ILE A 9 -5.44 -2.50 1.98
C ILE A 9 -3.99 -2.36 2.43
N PHE A 10 -3.01 -2.54 1.53
CA PHE A 10 -1.61 -2.34 1.87
C PHE A 10 -1.28 -0.91 2.28
N ILE A 11 -1.84 0.09 1.58
CA ILE A 11 -1.68 1.50 1.95
C ILE A 11 -2.35 1.77 3.29
N ALA A 12 -3.60 1.33 3.48
CA ALA A 12 -4.34 1.54 4.72
C ALA A 12 -3.62 0.90 5.93
N PHE A 13 -3.14 -0.33 5.77
CA PHE A 13 -2.37 -1.04 6.79
C PHE A 13 -1.01 -0.39 7.05
N GLY A 14 -0.32 0.07 6.00
CA GLY A 14 0.92 0.81 6.13
C GLY A 14 0.72 2.13 6.89
N VAL A 15 -0.32 2.90 6.58
CA VAL A 15 -0.68 4.14 7.30
C VAL A 15 -1.07 3.85 8.75
N PHE A 16 -1.82 2.76 8.99
CA PHE A 16 -2.17 2.31 10.34
C PHE A 16 -0.92 1.99 11.17
N LEU A 17 0.02 1.21 10.60
CA LEU A 17 1.30 0.92 11.24
C LEU A 17 2.14 2.17 11.51
N LYS A 18 2.03 3.21 10.66
CA LYS A 18 2.71 4.49 10.88
C LYS A 18 2.14 5.24 12.08
N LYS A 19 0.80 5.30 12.16
CA LYS A 19 0.07 6.05 13.20
C LYS A 19 0.02 5.32 14.55
N THR A 20 0.06 3.99 14.57
CA THR A 20 -0.08 3.24 15.81
C THR A 20 1.07 3.57 16.79
N THR A 21 0.75 3.80 18.05
CA THR A 21 1.72 4.15 19.11
C THR A 21 1.96 3.00 20.09
N LEU A 22 1.31 1.86 19.83
CA LEU A 22 1.43 0.64 20.63
C LEU A 22 2.88 0.10 20.60
N ARG A 23 3.47 -0.12 21.77
CA ARG A 23 4.85 -0.64 21.94
C ARG A 23 5.09 -1.96 21.20
N GLY A 24 4.06 -2.81 21.07
CA GLY A 24 4.15 -4.08 20.33
C GLY A 24 4.40 -3.94 18.83
N PHE A 25 4.12 -2.77 18.23
CA PHE A 25 4.29 -2.51 16.80
C PHE A 25 5.54 -1.67 16.47
N GLN A 26 6.42 -1.41 17.45
CA GLN A 26 7.67 -0.65 17.26
C GLN A 26 8.57 -1.25 16.17
N SER A 27 8.70 -2.59 16.12
CA SER A 27 9.45 -3.28 15.08
C SER A 27 8.75 -3.17 13.71
N SER A 28 7.43 -3.35 13.69
CA SER A 28 6.58 -3.29 12.49
C SER A 28 6.48 -1.90 11.86
N LYS A 29 6.75 -0.83 12.62
CA LYS A 29 6.80 0.55 12.11
C LYS A 29 7.81 0.75 10.99
N ARG A 30 8.93 0.01 10.99
CA ARG A 30 9.93 0.08 9.92
C ARG A 30 9.36 -0.44 8.59
N PHE A 31 8.46 -1.42 8.66
CA PHE A 31 7.78 -1.98 7.50
C PHE A 31 6.60 -1.14 7.00
N SER A 32 6.08 -0.22 7.82
CA SER A 32 5.02 0.72 7.41
C SER A 32 5.36 1.43 6.10
N THR A 33 6.58 1.97 6.01
CA THR A 33 7.05 2.68 4.81
C THR A 33 7.09 1.76 3.59
N MET A 34 7.53 0.50 3.76
CA MET A 34 7.53 -0.49 2.68
C MET A 34 6.11 -0.81 2.19
N PHE A 35 5.15 -1.04 3.10
CA PHE A 35 3.77 -1.32 2.73
C PHE A 35 3.10 -0.16 1.98
N ILE A 36 3.36 1.07 2.41
CA ILE A 36 2.85 2.28 1.74
C ILE A 36 3.44 2.39 0.34
N ILE A 37 4.76 2.27 0.19
CA ILE A 37 5.44 2.36 -1.11
C ILE A 37 4.95 1.25 -2.04
N LEU A 38 4.84 0.01 -1.53
CA LEU A 38 4.41 -1.14 -2.30
C LEU A 38 2.99 -0.93 -2.84
N GLY A 39 2.05 -0.50 -1.99
CA GLY A 39 0.67 -0.26 -2.37
C GLY A 39 0.50 0.91 -3.35
N ILE A 40 1.27 2.00 -3.20
CA ILE A 40 1.27 3.12 -4.16
C ILE A 40 1.84 2.65 -5.50
N SER A 41 2.97 1.95 -5.49
CA SER A 41 3.62 1.44 -6.70
C SER A 41 2.69 0.49 -7.49
N THR A 42 1.99 -0.40 -6.79
CA THR A 42 1.01 -1.29 -7.44
C THR A 42 -0.19 -0.53 -8.01
N LEU A 43 -0.69 0.51 -7.33
CA LEU A 43 -1.74 1.37 -7.89
C LEU A 43 -1.29 2.07 -9.16
N VAL A 44 -0.09 2.68 -9.14
CA VAL A 44 0.48 3.39 -10.29
C VAL A 44 0.69 2.44 -11.47
N ALA A 45 1.32 1.27 -11.25
CA ALA A 45 1.53 0.26 -12.28
C ALA A 45 0.19 -0.17 -12.91
N LYS A 46 -0.85 -0.32 -12.09
CA LYS A 46 -2.17 -0.68 -12.58
C LYS A 46 -2.84 0.43 -13.38
N PHE A 47 -2.65 1.67 -12.96
CA PHE A 47 -3.14 2.85 -13.67
C PHE A 47 -2.48 2.99 -15.04
N ILE A 48 -1.16 2.78 -15.11
CA ILE A 48 -0.38 2.77 -16.35
C ILE A 48 -0.86 1.65 -17.28
N LEU A 49 -1.04 0.42 -16.76
CA LEU A 49 -1.54 -0.70 -17.56
C LEU A 49 -2.96 -0.46 -18.07
N MET A 50 -3.83 0.13 -17.26
CA MET A 50 -5.18 0.48 -17.66
C MET A 50 -5.18 1.53 -18.78
N TYR A 51 -4.32 2.55 -18.67
CA TYR A 51 -4.15 3.56 -19.70
C TYR A 51 -3.59 2.96 -21.00
N LEU A 52 -2.58 2.10 -20.92
CA LEU A 52 -2.02 1.40 -22.07
C LEU A 52 -3.02 0.46 -22.75
N LYS A 53 -3.82 -0.27 -21.98
CA LYS A 53 -4.83 -1.21 -22.51
C LYS A 53 -6.04 -0.48 -23.13
N SER A 54 -6.27 0.78 -22.74
CA SER A 54 -7.36 1.60 -23.28
C SER A 54 -7.03 2.26 -24.62
N LYS A 55 -5.79 2.12 -25.09
CA LYS A 55 -5.31 2.62 -26.39
C LYS A 55 -5.12 1.45 -27.35
#